data_AF-A0A0K2GEW9-F1
#
_entry.id   AF-A0A0K2GEW9-F1
#
_cell.length_a   1.000
_cell.length_b   1.000
_cell.length_c   1.000
_cell.angle_alpha   90.00
_cell.angle_beta   90.00
_cell.angle_gamma   90.00
#
_symmetry.space_group_name_H-M   'P 1'
#
loop_
_entity.id
_entity.type
_entity.pdbx_description
1 polymer ?
#
loop_
_entity_poly.entity_id
_entity_poly.type
_entity_poly.pdbx_seq_one_letter_code
_entity_poly.pdbx_strand_id
1 'polypeptide(L)'
;MTQFSRNTILEIIDALGFSAHADIESFLIRFEIEEADNHSTLDPRKLGIVKYLIENPDKKGPYGANLVFEIVEFLVEKNRHRDFDELFPRLVRSLKRNGYIIDNGKLKTILPEQLQLAKAEDELTSLVERFGFTTAKGHFEQALSAHTRGDWAGANSQLRPFVESLFDSIAETLCADKTKLPQTSHGRKEFLTTLDPPFLQTLLNEWEPTGKGFVQGFWYRLHPSGPHPGLSDEEDSTFRLHLVILVASHYMRRLVTYPPKP
;
A
#
# COMPACT_ATOMS: atom_id res chain seq x y z
N MET A 1 2.38 15.53 -3.85
CA MET A 1 2.53 14.04 -3.91
C MET A 1 1.43 13.41 -3.07
N THR A 2 0.76 12.35 -3.54
CA THR A 2 -0.44 11.77 -2.89
C THR A 2 -0.15 11.26 -1.47
N GLN A 3 -0.77 11.88 -0.47
CA GLN A 3 -0.71 11.44 0.94
C GLN A 3 -1.56 10.19 1.22
N PHE A 4 -2.53 9.90 0.36
CA PHE A 4 -3.45 8.75 0.47
C PHE A 4 -3.29 7.86 -0.76
N SER A 5 -3.42 6.55 -0.59
CA SER A 5 -3.40 5.63 -1.74
C SER A 5 -4.73 5.66 -2.49
N ARG A 6 -4.71 5.21 -3.75
CA ARG A 6 -5.89 5.23 -4.63
C ARG A 6 -7.11 4.54 -4.02
N ASN A 7 -6.89 3.42 -3.31
CA ASN A 7 -7.95 2.71 -2.62
C ASN A 7 -8.60 3.56 -1.52
N THR A 8 -7.81 4.29 -0.74
CA THR A 8 -8.35 5.17 0.31
C THR A 8 -9.19 6.28 -0.30
N ILE A 9 -8.77 6.86 -1.42
CA ILE A 9 -9.57 7.87 -2.14
C ILE A 9 -10.90 7.28 -2.62
N LEU A 10 -10.90 6.05 -3.14
CA LEU A 10 -12.14 5.34 -3.51
C LEU A 10 -13.07 5.15 -2.31
N GLU A 11 -12.54 4.65 -1.18
CA GLU A 11 -13.34 4.45 0.04
C GLU A 11 -13.91 5.78 0.60
N ILE A 12 -13.18 6.89 0.45
CA ILE A 12 -13.69 8.23 0.82
C ILE A 12 -14.90 8.59 -0.05
N ILE A 13 -14.78 8.44 -1.38
CA ILE A 13 -15.85 8.79 -2.32
C ILE A 13 -17.07 7.89 -2.15
N ASP A 14 -16.86 6.61 -1.88
CA ASP A 14 -17.95 5.67 -1.57
C ASP A 14 -18.66 6.05 -0.26
N ALA A 15 -17.90 6.43 0.78
CA ALA A 15 -18.45 6.81 2.09
C ALA A 15 -19.25 8.13 2.06
N LEU A 16 -19.00 9.03 1.10
CA LEU A 16 -19.82 10.23 0.90
C LEU A 16 -21.28 9.90 0.55
N GLY A 17 -21.52 8.70 -0.02
CA GLY A 17 -22.85 8.15 -0.21
C GLY A 17 -23.70 8.91 -1.23
N PHE A 18 -23.10 9.44 -2.30
CA PHE A 18 -23.83 10.18 -3.33
C PHE A 18 -24.94 9.32 -3.95
N SER A 19 -26.17 9.82 -3.84
CA SER A 19 -27.39 9.15 -4.28
C SER A 19 -28.09 9.86 -5.43
N ALA A 20 -27.80 11.16 -5.63
CA ALA A 20 -28.38 11.98 -6.68
C ALA A 20 -27.33 12.91 -7.34
N HIS A 21 -27.64 13.38 -8.56
CA HIS A 21 -26.76 14.29 -9.29
C HIS A 21 -26.52 15.61 -8.55
N ALA A 22 -27.53 16.09 -7.82
CA ALA A 22 -27.47 17.29 -6.99
C ALA A 22 -26.51 17.13 -5.79
N ASP A 23 -26.34 15.91 -5.26
CA ASP A 23 -25.40 15.65 -4.16
C ASP A 23 -23.97 15.87 -4.65
N ILE A 24 -23.65 15.36 -5.84
CA ILE A 24 -22.35 15.53 -6.49
C ILE A 24 -22.13 17.00 -6.82
N GLU A 25 -23.10 17.68 -7.42
CA GLU A 25 -22.97 19.09 -7.79
C GLU A 25 -22.74 19.98 -6.55
N SER A 26 -23.50 19.76 -5.48
CA SER A 26 -23.28 20.45 -4.20
C SER A 26 -21.90 20.17 -3.60
N PHE A 27 -21.39 18.96 -3.76
CA PHE A 27 -20.05 18.59 -3.30
C PHE A 27 -18.96 19.27 -4.12
N LEU A 28 -19.07 19.25 -5.45
CA LEU A 28 -18.10 19.89 -6.34
C LEU A 28 -17.97 21.38 -6.06
N ILE A 29 -19.11 22.08 -5.92
CA ILE A 29 -19.14 23.51 -5.56
C ILE A 29 -18.57 23.73 -4.16
N ARG A 30 -18.97 22.91 -3.18
CA ARG A 30 -18.49 23.04 -1.79
C ARG A 30 -16.97 22.96 -1.70
N PHE A 31 -16.34 22.13 -2.52
CA PHE A 31 -14.91 21.88 -2.46
C PHE A 31 -14.11 22.58 -3.56
N GLU A 32 -14.76 23.42 -4.39
CA GLU A 32 -14.12 24.20 -5.46
C GLU A 32 -13.33 23.32 -6.44
N ILE A 33 -13.99 22.25 -6.91
CA ILE A 33 -13.43 21.24 -7.82
C ILE A 33 -14.39 20.89 -8.97
N GLU A 34 -15.20 21.84 -9.42
CA GLU A 34 -16.16 21.66 -10.51
C GLU A 34 -15.52 21.10 -11.80
N GLU A 35 -14.23 21.37 -12.03
CA GLU A 35 -13.47 20.81 -13.15
C GLU A 35 -13.30 19.28 -13.10
N ALA A 36 -13.55 18.65 -11.95
CA ALA A 36 -13.55 17.20 -11.81
C ALA A 36 -14.80 16.53 -12.43
N ASP A 37 -15.83 17.32 -12.76
CA ASP A 37 -17.06 16.82 -13.33
C ASP A 37 -16.92 16.49 -14.82
N ASN A 38 -17.45 15.34 -15.22
CA ASN A 38 -17.58 14.95 -16.63
C ASN A 38 -19.02 15.00 -17.13
N HIS A 39 -19.94 15.52 -16.32
CA HIS A 39 -21.38 15.70 -16.62
C HIS A 39 -22.07 14.44 -17.15
N SER A 40 -21.59 13.27 -16.75
CA SER A 40 -22.11 11.97 -17.17
C SER A 40 -23.08 11.41 -16.12
N THR A 41 -23.33 10.10 -16.13
CA THR A 41 -24.11 9.40 -15.10
C THR A 41 -23.38 9.40 -13.75
N LEU A 42 -24.07 9.01 -12.67
CA LEU A 42 -23.54 9.10 -11.31
C LEU A 42 -22.16 8.45 -11.13
N ASP A 43 -21.99 7.20 -11.56
CA ASP A 43 -20.73 6.46 -11.33
C ASP A 43 -19.53 7.02 -12.12
N PRO A 44 -19.66 7.36 -13.41
CA PRO A 44 -18.62 8.11 -14.11
C PRO A 44 -18.26 9.45 -13.46
N ARG A 45 -19.22 10.19 -12.88
CA ARG A 45 -18.94 11.44 -12.17
C ARG A 45 -18.15 11.20 -10.88
N LYS A 46 -18.53 10.18 -10.09
CA LYS A 46 -17.74 9.73 -8.92
C LYS A 46 -16.30 9.40 -9.31
N LEU A 47 -16.13 8.65 -10.40
CA LEU A 47 -14.80 8.30 -10.91
C LEU A 47 -14.01 9.53 -11.40
N GLY A 48 -14.68 10.55 -11.94
CA GLY A 48 -14.09 11.85 -12.26
C GLY A 48 -13.47 12.52 -11.03
N ILE A 49 -14.21 12.57 -9.92
CA ILE A 49 -13.71 13.08 -8.64
C ILE A 49 -12.52 12.27 -8.14
N VAL A 50 -12.60 10.94 -8.17
CA VAL A 50 -11.49 10.06 -7.76
C VAL A 50 -10.23 10.36 -8.56
N LYS A 51 -10.34 10.44 -9.90
CA LYS A 51 -9.21 10.76 -10.78
C LYS A 51 -8.63 12.13 -10.46
N TYR A 52 -9.49 13.14 -10.31
CA TYR A 52 -9.07 14.50 -9.96
C TYR A 52 -8.27 14.54 -8.66
N LEU A 53 -8.73 13.85 -7.60
CA LEU A 53 -8.04 13.81 -6.31
C LEU A 53 -6.68 13.09 -6.39
N ILE A 54 -6.58 12.05 -7.23
CA ILE A 54 -5.31 11.35 -7.49
C ILE A 54 -4.32 12.25 -8.25
N GLU A 55 -4.81 12.99 -9.23
CA GLU A 55 -3.99 13.86 -10.09
C GLU A 55 -3.58 15.17 -9.40
N ASN A 56 -4.34 15.62 -8.40
CA ASN A 56 -4.14 16.88 -7.68
C ASN A 56 -3.88 16.68 -6.18
N PRO A 57 -2.84 15.93 -5.78
CA PRO A 57 -2.65 15.51 -4.39
C PRO A 57 -2.36 16.64 -3.40
N ASP A 58 -1.81 17.76 -3.89
CA ASP A 58 -1.43 18.91 -3.07
C ASP A 58 -2.47 20.03 -3.14
N LYS A 59 -3.59 19.81 -3.85
CA LYS A 59 -4.69 20.78 -3.97
C LYS A 59 -5.16 21.17 -2.58
N LYS A 60 -5.29 22.48 -2.39
CA LYS A 60 -5.86 23.04 -1.18
C LYS A 60 -7.37 23.04 -1.30
N GLY A 61 -8.04 22.67 -0.22
CA GLY A 61 -9.48 22.83 -0.12
C GLY A 61 -9.85 24.28 0.22
N PRO A 62 -11.16 24.57 0.29
CA PRO A 62 -11.70 25.89 0.59
C PRO A 62 -11.16 26.50 1.90
N TYR A 63 -10.75 25.68 2.87
CA TYR A 63 -10.21 26.15 4.15
C TYR A 63 -8.67 26.23 4.17
N GLY A 64 -8.00 26.01 3.04
CA GLY A 64 -6.56 26.14 2.87
C GLY A 64 -5.73 24.94 3.36
N ALA A 65 -6.38 23.91 3.92
CA ALA A 65 -5.75 22.63 4.24
C ALA A 65 -5.71 21.74 2.98
N ASN A 66 -5.14 20.53 3.10
CA ASN A 66 -5.17 19.57 1.99
C ASN A 66 -6.63 19.20 1.67
N LEU A 67 -7.00 19.21 0.39
CA LEU A 67 -8.38 18.95 -0.03
C LEU A 67 -8.92 17.61 0.47
N VAL A 68 -8.12 16.53 0.42
CA VAL A 68 -8.56 15.22 0.88
C VAL A 68 -8.77 15.20 2.40
N PHE A 69 -7.96 15.94 3.16
CA PHE A 69 -8.16 16.09 4.61
C PHE A 69 -9.49 16.76 4.90
N GLU A 70 -9.77 17.88 4.23
CA GLU A 70 -11.01 18.62 4.41
C GLU A 70 -12.24 17.77 4.04
N ILE A 71 -12.15 16.93 2.99
CA ILE A 71 -13.22 15.99 2.62
C ILE A 71 -13.45 14.95 3.71
N VAL A 72 -12.38 14.37 4.28
CA VAL A 72 -12.50 13.40 5.38
C VAL A 72 -13.08 14.06 6.62
N GLU A 73 -12.60 15.24 7.01
CA GLU A 73 -13.14 15.99 8.15
C GLU A 73 -14.61 16.37 7.94
N PHE A 74 -15.00 16.75 6.73
CA PHE A 74 -16.40 16.97 6.37
C PHE A 74 -17.24 15.69 6.54
N LEU A 75 -16.74 14.54 6.08
CA LEU A 75 -17.42 13.27 6.22
C LEU A 75 -17.58 12.87 7.70
N VAL A 76 -16.56 13.11 8.53
CA VAL A 76 -16.60 12.88 9.97
C VAL A 76 -17.63 13.80 10.64
N GLU A 77 -17.59 15.10 10.35
CA GLU A 77 -18.55 16.07 10.91
C GLU A 77 -19.99 15.77 10.50
N LYS A 78 -20.23 15.38 9.24
CA LYS A 78 -21.55 14.94 8.74
C LYS A 78 -22.11 13.76 9.54
N ASN A 79 -21.22 12.94 10.13
CA ASN A 79 -21.58 11.75 10.89
C ASN A 79 -21.24 11.85 12.39
N ARG A 80 -21.00 13.06 12.94
CA ARG A 80 -20.51 13.29 14.31
C ARG A 80 -21.31 12.66 15.45
N HIS A 81 -22.55 12.28 15.20
CA HIS A 81 -23.45 11.66 16.19
C HIS A 81 -23.48 10.14 16.13
N ARG A 82 -22.65 9.55 15.27
CA ARG A 82 -22.57 8.10 15.04
C ARG A 82 -21.12 7.68 15.19
N ASP A 83 -20.90 6.42 15.53
CA ASP A 83 -19.56 5.87 15.55
C ASP A 83 -19.02 5.74 14.12
N PHE A 84 -17.97 6.50 13.81
CA PHE A 84 -17.39 6.56 12.48
C PHE A 84 -16.72 5.23 12.10
N ASP A 85 -16.13 4.55 13.08
CA ASP A 85 -15.46 3.27 12.88
C ASP A 85 -16.48 2.16 12.56
N GLU A 86 -17.65 2.22 13.19
CA GLU A 86 -18.76 1.31 12.88
C GLU A 86 -19.42 1.62 11.53
N LEU A 87 -19.57 2.89 11.17
CA LEU A 87 -20.21 3.30 9.92
C LEU A 87 -19.36 3.02 8.68
N PHE A 88 -18.06 3.32 8.76
CA PHE A 88 -17.16 3.25 7.61
C PHE A 88 -15.90 2.43 7.92
N PRO A 89 -16.04 1.16 8.33
CA PRO A 89 -14.92 0.35 8.79
C PRO A 89 -13.84 0.16 7.72
N ARG A 90 -14.22 0.06 6.44
CA ARG A 90 -13.27 -0.05 5.32
C ARG A 90 -12.45 1.22 5.11
N LEU A 91 -13.09 2.38 5.21
CA LEU A 91 -12.42 3.67 5.12
C LEU A 91 -11.43 3.84 6.27
N VAL A 92 -11.86 3.56 7.51
CA VAL A 92 -11.00 3.67 8.70
C VAL A 92 -9.77 2.78 8.60
N ARG A 93 -9.92 1.53 8.16
CA ARG A 93 -8.80 0.62 7.94
C ARG A 93 -7.86 1.11 6.84
N SER A 94 -8.41 1.66 5.76
CA SER A 94 -7.62 2.25 4.67
C SER A 94 -6.83 3.49 5.12
N LEU A 95 -7.42 4.34 5.97
CA LEU A 95 -6.74 5.48 6.59
C LEU A 95 -5.60 5.01 7.50
N LYS A 96 -5.84 4.04 8.39
CA LYS A 96 -4.80 3.45 9.26
C LYS A 96 -3.64 2.87 8.46
N ARG A 97 -3.95 2.15 7.37
CA ARG A 97 -2.95 1.63 6.44
C ARG A 97 -2.10 2.73 5.84
N ASN A 98 -2.67 3.90 5.54
CA ASN A 98 -1.92 5.07 5.05
C ASN A 98 -1.24 5.90 6.16
N GLY A 99 -1.36 5.51 7.43
CA GLY A 99 -0.73 6.20 8.55
C GLY A 99 -1.60 7.29 9.19
N TYR A 100 -2.92 7.19 9.05
CA TYR A 100 -3.87 8.15 9.62
C TYR A 100 -4.88 7.47 10.54
N ILE A 101 -5.29 8.18 11.59
CA ILE A 101 -6.41 7.80 12.44
C ILE A 101 -7.40 8.96 12.51
N ILE A 102 -8.65 8.65 12.85
CA ILE A 102 -9.62 9.67 13.24
C ILE A 102 -9.58 9.74 14.77
N ASP A 103 -9.32 10.93 15.29
CA ASP A 103 -9.28 11.20 16.72
C ASP A 103 -9.99 12.51 17.01
N ASN A 104 -10.99 12.46 17.90
CA ASN A 104 -11.82 13.61 18.27
C ASN A 104 -12.42 14.35 17.06
N GLY A 105 -12.94 13.59 16.09
CA GLY A 105 -13.58 14.17 14.91
C GLY A 105 -12.62 14.71 13.85
N LYS A 106 -11.30 14.53 14.02
CA LYS A 106 -10.27 15.05 13.11
C LYS A 106 -9.35 13.95 12.61
N LEU A 107 -8.83 14.14 11.40
CA LEU A 107 -7.81 13.26 10.86
C LEU A 107 -6.45 13.60 11.48
N LYS A 108 -5.76 12.60 12.04
CA LYS A 108 -4.42 12.75 12.62
C LYS A 108 -3.45 11.77 11.99
N THR A 109 -2.20 12.20 11.80
CA THR A 109 -1.10 11.33 11.39
C THR A 109 -0.60 10.50 12.58
N ILE A 110 -0.45 9.19 12.40
CA ILE A 110 0.21 8.30 13.37
C ILE A 110 1.62 7.88 12.95
N LEU A 111 1.98 8.13 11.69
CA LEU A 111 3.31 7.85 11.15
C LEU A 111 4.05 9.16 10.84
N PRO A 112 5.38 9.19 10.95
CA PRO A 112 6.17 10.33 10.50
C PRO A 112 5.92 10.61 9.01
N GLU A 113 5.76 11.88 8.63
CA GLU A 113 5.50 12.29 7.25
C GLU A 113 6.57 11.78 6.25
N GLN A 114 7.79 11.57 6.74
CA GLN A 114 8.93 11.08 5.94
C GLN A 114 8.73 9.64 5.43
N LEU A 115 7.86 8.85 6.07
CA LEU A 115 7.66 7.45 5.72
C LEU A 115 6.84 7.28 4.43
N GLN A 116 6.01 8.26 4.05
CA GLN A 116 5.20 8.33 2.82
C GLN A 116 4.66 6.95 2.34
N LEU A 117 4.00 6.18 3.23
CA LEU A 117 3.64 4.78 2.94
C LEU A 117 2.74 4.61 1.70
N ALA A 118 1.76 5.50 1.51
CA ALA A 118 0.90 5.45 0.32
C ALA A 118 1.71 5.53 -0.97
N LYS A 119 2.73 6.40 -1.00
CA LYS A 119 3.65 6.52 -2.13
C LYS A 119 4.51 5.27 -2.29
N ALA A 120 5.01 4.69 -1.19
CA ALA A 120 5.78 3.46 -1.24
C ALA A 120 4.94 2.27 -1.76
N GLU A 121 3.65 2.19 -1.41
CA GLU A 121 2.68 1.21 -1.93
C GLU A 121 2.45 1.39 -3.44
N ASP A 122 2.19 2.62 -3.89
CA ASP A 122 1.98 2.94 -5.31
C ASP A 122 3.25 2.68 -6.15
N GLU A 123 4.42 3.05 -5.62
CA GLU A 123 5.73 2.79 -6.23
C GLU A 123 5.97 1.28 -6.34
N LEU A 124 5.76 0.53 -5.26
CA LEU A 124 5.94 -0.91 -5.25
C LEU A 124 5.07 -1.61 -6.30
N THR A 125 3.79 -1.24 -6.36
CA THR A 125 2.84 -1.76 -7.36
C THR A 125 3.32 -1.48 -8.77
N SER A 126 3.75 -0.24 -9.02
CA SER A 126 4.25 0.20 -10.33
C SER A 126 5.54 -0.51 -10.74
N LEU A 127 6.46 -0.74 -9.79
CA LEU A 127 7.72 -1.43 -10.05
C LEU A 127 7.52 -2.91 -10.32
N VAL A 128 6.73 -3.59 -9.47
CA VAL A 128 6.40 -5.02 -9.65
C VAL A 128 5.73 -5.26 -11.00
N GLU A 129 4.84 -4.35 -11.44
CA GLU A 129 4.24 -4.39 -12.76
C GLU A 129 5.24 -4.14 -13.90
N ARG A 130 6.07 -3.10 -13.78
CA ARG A 130 7.10 -2.77 -14.77
C ARG A 130 8.07 -3.92 -15.04
N PHE A 131 8.45 -4.67 -14.01
CA PHE A 131 9.33 -5.84 -14.12
C PHE A 131 8.58 -7.14 -14.49
N GLY A 132 7.25 -7.11 -14.61
CA GLY A 132 6.45 -8.28 -14.98
C GLY A 132 6.32 -9.35 -13.89
N PHE A 133 6.43 -8.97 -12.62
CA PHE A 133 6.38 -9.90 -11.48
C PHE A 133 4.92 -10.25 -11.12
N THR A 134 4.22 -10.89 -12.05
CA THR A 134 2.76 -11.11 -12.00
C THR A 134 2.30 -11.88 -10.76
N THR A 135 3.00 -12.95 -10.38
CA THR A 135 2.68 -13.74 -9.17
C THR A 135 2.84 -12.89 -7.91
N ALA A 136 3.93 -12.14 -7.80
CA ALA A 136 4.15 -11.24 -6.66
C ALA A 136 3.08 -10.15 -6.59
N LYS A 137 2.74 -9.53 -7.74
CA LYS A 137 1.64 -8.55 -7.83
C LYS A 137 0.34 -9.12 -7.29
N GLY A 138 -0.05 -10.31 -7.73
CA GLY A 138 -1.29 -10.95 -7.30
C GLY A 138 -1.36 -11.18 -5.79
N HIS A 139 -0.28 -11.70 -5.18
CA HIS A 139 -0.22 -11.87 -3.73
C HIS A 139 -0.29 -10.53 -2.98
N PHE A 140 0.40 -9.50 -3.46
CA PHE A 140 0.39 -8.19 -2.84
C PHE A 140 -1.00 -7.54 -2.89
N GLU A 141 -1.66 -7.57 -4.05
CA GLU A 141 -3.03 -7.06 -4.22
C GLU A 141 -4.03 -7.82 -3.34
N GLN A 142 -3.91 -9.15 -3.24
CA GLN A 142 -4.74 -9.95 -2.35
C GLN A 142 -4.51 -9.59 -0.87
N ALA A 143 -3.26 -9.36 -0.46
CA ALA A 143 -2.94 -8.93 0.90
C ALA A 143 -3.58 -7.56 1.23
N LEU A 144 -3.42 -6.57 0.34
CA LEU A 144 -4.03 -5.25 0.49
C LEU A 144 -5.56 -5.31 0.56
N SER A 145 -6.16 -6.14 -0.31
CA SER A 145 -7.60 -6.33 -0.38
C SER A 145 -8.15 -6.99 0.88
N ALA A 146 -7.48 -8.03 1.38
CA ALA A 146 -7.86 -8.71 2.63
C ALA A 146 -7.73 -7.77 3.84
N HIS A 147 -6.63 -7.02 3.93
CA HIS A 147 -6.41 -6.05 5.00
C HIS A 147 -7.51 -4.97 5.02
N THR A 148 -7.85 -4.42 3.85
CA THR A 148 -8.94 -3.43 3.71
C THR A 148 -10.29 -3.98 4.21
N ARG A 149 -10.58 -5.27 3.95
CA ARG A 149 -11.80 -5.93 4.43
C ARG A 149 -11.79 -6.32 5.90
N GLY A 150 -10.66 -6.17 6.59
CA GLY A 150 -10.49 -6.64 7.97
C GLY A 150 -10.22 -8.13 8.10
N ASP A 151 -9.85 -8.79 7.00
CA ASP A 151 -9.42 -10.19 7.00
C ASP A 151 -7.91 -10.25 7.29
N TRP A 152 -7.55 -10.09 8.56
CA TRP A 152 -6.17 -10.00 9.03
C TRP A 152 -5.38 -11.28 8.76
N ALA A 153 -6.01 -12.43 9.00
CA ALA A 153 -5.42 -13.73 8.72
C ALA A 153 -5.22 -13.93 7.21
N GLY A 154 -6.21 -13.54 6.40
CA GLY A 154 -6.10 -13.55 4.94
C GLY A 154 -4.97 -12.65 4.44
N ALA A 155 -4.88 -11.42 4.94
CA ALA A 155 -3.81 -10.49 4.60
C ALA A 155 -2.43 -11.08 4.91
N ASN A 156 -2.24 -11.54 6.16
CA ASN A 156 -0.98 -12.14 6.61
C ASN A 156 -0.62 -13.39 5.81
N SER A 157 -1.60 -14.20 5.42
CA SER A 157 -1.38 -15.40 4.59
C SER A 157 -0.83 -15.09 3.19
N GLN A 158 -1.05 -13.87 2.68
CA GLN A 158 -0.61 -13.43 1.36
C GLN A 158 0.72 -12.65 1.40
N LEU A 159 1.05 -11.99 2.52
CA LEU A 159 2.29 -11.23 2.66
C LEU A 159 3.54 -12.11 2.49
N ARG A 160 3.53 -13.34 3.00
CA ARG A 160 4.66 -14.27 2.86
C ARG A 160 4.85 -14.74 1.40
N PRO A 161 3.84 -15.32 0.73
CA PRO A 161 3.93 -15.67 -0.70
C PRO A 161 4.34 -14.48 -1.58
N PHE A 162 3.89 -13.27 -1.25
CA PHE A 162 4.36 -12.06 -1.93
C PHE A 162 5.88 -11.88 -1.81
N VAL A 163 6.44 -11.88 -0.60
CA VAL A 163 7.89 -11.74 -0.40
C VAL A 163 8.66 -12.91 -1.04
N GLU A 164 8.09 -14.12 -1.02
CA GLU A 164 8.67 -15.30 -1.67
C GLU A 164 8.89 -15.07 -3.16
N SER A 165 7.77 -14.80 -3.84
CA SER A 165 7.70 -14.61 -5.28
C SER A 165 8.45 -13.36 -5.71
N LEU A 166 8.47 -12.29 -4.89
CA LEU A 166 9.26 -11.10 -5.16
C LEU A 166 10.75 -11.43 -5.29
N PHE A 167 11.35 -12.06 -4.29
CA PHE A 167 12.78 -12.40 -4.34
C PHE A 167 13.10 -13.45 -5.41
N ASP A 168 12.18 -14.37 -5.66
CA ASP A 168 12.33 -15.37 -6.71
C ASP A 168 12.32 -14.74 -8.09
N SER A 169 11.42 -13.78 -8.35
CA SER A 169 11.39 -13.02 -9.60
C SER A 169 12.58 -12.07 -9.74
N ILE A 170 13.10 -11.50 -8.65
CA ILE A 170 14.37 -10.73 -8.68
C ILE A 170 15.53 -11.64 -9.11
N ALA A 171 15.66 -12.83 -8.49
CA ALA A 171 16.69 -13.79 -8.84
C ALA A 171 16.57 -14.25 -10.30
N GLU A 172 15.35 -14.54 -10.75
CA GLU A 172 15.08 -14.81 -12.17
C GLU A 172 15.56 -13.64 -13.03
N THR A 173 15.16 -12.41 -12.73
CA THR A 173 15.51 -11.22 -13.52
C THR A 173 17.02 -11.01 -13.65
N LEU A 174 17.76 -11.20 -12.55
CA LEU A 174 19.20 -10.98 -12.51
C LEU A 174 20.03 -12.18 -13.00
N CYS A 175 19.41 -13.36 -13.13
CA CYS A 175 20.07 -14.54 -13.65
C CYS A 175 20.10 -14.53 -15.18
N ALA A 176 21.27 -14.20 -15.75
CA ALA A 176 21.50 -14.21 -17.20
C ALA A 176 21.38 -15.62 -17.80
N ASP A 177 21.85 -16.64 -17.08
CA ASP A 177 21.81 -18.04 -17.50
C ASP A 177 20.84 -18.84 -16.63
N LYS A 178 19.61 -19.03 -17.14
CA LYS A 178 18.53 -19.72 -16.42
C LYS A 178 18.86 -21.16 -16.02
N THR A 179 19.85 -21.79 -16.67
CA THR A 179 20.27 -23.15 -16.30
C THR A 179 20.99 -23.17 -14.95
N LYS A 180 21.51 -22.03 -14.50
CA LYS A 180 22.19 -21.85 -13.21
C LYS A 180 21.26 -21.33 -12.12
N LEU A 181 19.99 -21.05 -12.45
CA LEU A 181 19.04 -20.56 -11.47
C LEU A 181 18.68 -21.69 -10.47
N PRO A 182 18.84 -21.46 -9.16
CA PRO A 182 18.46 -22.45 -8.16
C PRO A 182 16.97 -22.80 -8.22
N GLN A 183 16.65 -24.06 -7.91
CA GLN A 183 15.28 -24.58 -7.97
C GLN A 183 14.45 -24.20 -6.73
N THR A 184 15.11 -23.93 -5.60
CA THR A 184 14.43 -23.58 -4.35
C THR A 184 14.45 -22.07 -4.14
N SER A 185 13.38 -21.56 -3.52
CA SER A 185 13.26 -20.14 -3.16
C SER A 185 14.39 -19.66 -2.24
N HIS A 186 14.83 -20.52 -1.32
CA HIS A 186 15.99 -20.24 -0.47
C HIS A 186 17.28 -20.15 -1.30
N GLY A 187 17.53 -21.12 -2.18
CA GLY A 187 18.71 -21.11 -3.04
C GLY A 187 18.74 -19.90 -3.97
N ARG A 188 17.59 -19.44 -4.47
CA ARG A 188 17.49 -18.21 -5.27
C ARG A 188 17.91 -16.97 -4.50
N LYS A 189 17.59 -16.87 -3.20
CA LYS A 189 18.03 -15.77 -2.34
C LYS A 189 19.53 -15.85 -2.05
N GLU A 190 20.07 -17.05 -1.84
CA GLU A 190 21.51 -17.25 -1.71
C GLU A 190 22.25 -16.89 -3.01
N PHE A 191 21.71 -17.23 -4.17
CA PHE A 191 22.27 -16.82 -5.47
C PHE A 191 22.40 -15.29 -5.58
N LEU A 192 21.46 -14.51 -5.04
CA LEU A 192 21.53 -13.04 -5.06
C LEU A 192 22.75 -12.47 -4.30
N THR A 193 23.37 -13.23 -3.39
CA THR A 193 24.62 -12.82 -2.73
C THR A 193 25.87 -13.10 -3.55
N THR A 194 25.76 -13.95 -4.57
CA THR A 194 26.88 -14.39 -5.42
C THR A 194 27.07 -13.56 -6.68
N LEU A 195 26.13 -12.66 -6.97
CA LEU A 195 26.21 -11.74 -8.09
C LEU A 195 27.37 -10.75 -7.92
N ASP A 196 27.83 -10.16 -9.02
CA ASP A 196 28.86 -9.13 -9.02
C ASP A 196 28.33 -7.82 -9.66
N PRO A 197 28.08 -6.75 -8.89
CA PRO A 197 28.16 -6.71 -7.42
C PRO A 197 27.00 -7.48 -6.74
N PRO A 198 27.12 -7.94 -5.48
CA PRO A 198 26.04 -8.66 -4.80
C PRO A 198 24.75 -7.86 -4.71
N PHE A 199 23.62 -8.47 -5.09
CA PHE A 199 22.31 -7.82 -4.93
C PHE A 199 21.88 -7.80 -3.46
N LEU A 200 22.04 -8.91 -2.75
CA LEU A 200 21.91 -8.98 -1.30
C LEU A 200 23.29 -8.79 -0.65
N GLN A 201 23.40 -7.79 0.21
CA GLN A 201 24.67 -7.31 0.75
C GLN A 201 24.92 -7.85 2.16
N THR A 202 25.94 -8.69 2.30
CA THR A 202 26.37 -9.23 3.60
C THR A 202 26.88 -8.13 4.54
N LEU A 203 27.53 -7.09 4.00
CA LEU A 203 28.00 -5.92 4.77
C LEU A 203 26.86 -5.13 5.43
N LEU A 204 25.66 -5.15 4.84
CA LEU A 204 24.46 -4.53 5.40
C LEU A 204 23.64 -5.51 6.25
N ASN A 205 24.20 -6.69 6.55
CA ASN A 205 23.52 -7.79 7.22
C ASN A 205 22.24 -8.24 6.49
N GLU A 206 22.15 -8.12 5.16
CA GLU A 206 20.93 -8.50 4.43
C GLU A 206 20.78 -10.01 4.30
N TRP A 207 21.90 -10.71 4.20
CA TRP A 207 21.95 -12.17 4.14
C TRP A 207 23.16 -12.69 4.91
N GLU A 208 22.96 -13.76 5.67
CA GLU A 208 24.04 -14.44 6.37
C GLU A 208 23.88 -15.97 6.18
N PRO A 209 24.97 -16.72 5.89
CA PRO A 209 24.90 -18.19 5.75
C PRO A 209 24.37 -18.91 6.99
N THR A 210 24.51 -18.31 8.19
CA THR A 210 24.00 -18.87 9.45
C THR A 210 22.48 -18.73 9.60
N GLY A 211 21.81 -18.08 8.65
CA GLY A 211 20.36 -17.86 8.65
C GLY A 211 19.89 -16.70 9.54
N LYS A 212 20.80 -15.86 10.01
CA LYS A 212 20.52 -14.75 10.95
C LYS A 212 20.53 -13.36 10.31
N GLY A 213 20.70 -13.30 8.98
CA GLY A 213 20.61 -12.05 8.24
C GLY A 213 19.20 -11.44 8.28
N PHE A 214 19.12 -10.16 7.94
CA PHE A 214 17.92 -9.35 7.96
C PHE A 214 16.80 -9.96 7.10
N VAL A 215 17.09 -10.40 5.86
CA VAL A 215 16.04 -10.99 5.00
C VAL A 215 15.50 -12.27 5.61
N GLN A 216 16.34 -13.10 6.23
CA GLN A 216 15.91 -14.30 6.95
C GLN A 216 15.06 -13.94 8.18
N GLY A 217 15.50 -12.99 9.00
CA GLY A 217 14.75 -12.52 10.18
C GLY A 217 13.40 -11.90 9.79
N PHE A 218 13.37 -11.08 8.75
CA PHE A 218 12.16 -10.52 8.15
C PHE A 218 11.22 -11.63 7.68
N TRP A 219 11.74 -12.63 6.98
CA TRP A 219 10.97 -13.80 6.58
C TRP A 219 10.36 -14.54 7.77
N TYR A 220 11.16 -14.79 8.82
CA TYR A 220 10.68 -15.38 10.05
C TYR A 220 9.60 -14.52 10.70
N ARG A 221 9.68 -13.19 10.67
CA ARG A 221 8.64 -12.30 11.22
C ARG A 221 7.28 -12.44 10.51
N LEU A 222 7.29 -12.83 9.24
CA LEU A 222 6.07 -13.12 8.47
C LEU A 222 5.52 -14.53 8.72
N HIS A 223 6.23 -15.38 9.46
CA HIS A 223 5.89 -16.79 9.70
C HIS A 223 4.97 -17.06 10.91
N PRO A 224 5.07 -16.38 12.07
CA PRO A 224 4.20 -16.60 13.22
C PRO A 224 2.75 -16.45 12.81
N SER A 225 1.96 -17.49 13.10
CA SER A 225 0.55 -17.60 12.75
C SER A 225 0.33 -17.55 11.24
N GLY A 226 0.32 -18.71 10.59
CA GLY A 226 -0.27 -18.89 9.25
C GLY A 226 -1.77 -18.51 9.25
N PRO A 227 -2.58 -18.99 8.29
CA PRO A 227 -4.03 -18.71 8.23
C PRO A 227 -4.80 -19.43 9.36
N HIS A 228 -4.46 -19.16 10.61
CA HIS A 228 -5.10 -19.68 11.81
C HIS A 228 -6.04 -18.59 12.35
N PRO A 229 -7.37 -18.78 12.24
CA PRO A 229 -8.36 -17.86 12.77
C PRO A 229 -8.10 -17.61 14.27
N GLY A 230 -8.03 -16.34 14.67
CA GLY A 230 -7.93 -15.92 16.08
C GLY A 230 -6.53 -15.53 16.59
N LEU A 231 -5.48 -15.58 15.77
CA LEU A 231 -4.11 -15.17 16.17
C LEU A 231 -3.59 -13.91 15.46
N SER A 232 -4.33 -13.36 14.49
CA SER A 232 -3.97 -12.12 13.79
C SER A 232 -4.97 -11.04 14.11
N ASP A 233 -4.51 -9.95 14.72
CA ASP A 233 -5.27 -8.73 14.97
C ASP A 233 -4.90 -7.63 13.97
N GLU A 234 -5.65 -6.52 14.01
CA GLU A 234 -5.46 -5.37 13.13
C GLU A 234 -4.06 -4.75 13.29
N GLU A 235 -3.55 -4.68 14.51
CA GLU A 235 -2.27 -4.02 14.81
C GLU A 235 -1.10 -4.81 14.23
N ASP A 236 -1.03 -6.11 14.52
CA ASP A 236 0.00 -7.01 13.99
C ASP A 236 -0.06 -7.08 12.46
N SER A 237 -1.26 -7.19 11.88
CA SER A 237 -1.42 -7.24 10.42
C SER A 237 -0.99 -5.94 9.75
N THR A 238 -1.36 -4.79 10.32
CA THR A 238 -0.93 -3.47 9.84
C THR A 238 0.57 -3.29 9.94
N PHE A 239 1.18 -3.67 11.07
CA PHE A 239 2.63 -3.64 11.25
C PHE A 239 3.35 -4.48 10.18
N ARG A 240 2.93 -5.73 9.96
CA ARG A 240 3.54 -6.60 8.95
C ARG A 240 3.39 -6.02 7.54
N LEU A 241 2.21 -5.51 7.20
CA LEU A 241 1.98 -4.90 5.89
C LEU A 241 2.88 -3.69 5.67
N HIS A 242 3.00 -2.78 6.65
CA HIS A 242 3.90 -1.63 6.58
C HIS A 242 5.35 -2.06 6.41
N LEU A 243 5.81 -3.04 7.19
CA LEU A 243 7.16 -3.57 7.08
C LEU A 243 7.42 -4.16 5.69
N VAL A 244 6.46 -4.92 5.15
CA VAL A 244 6.55 -5.52 3.82
C VAL A 244 6.66 -4.45 2.73
N ILE A 245 5.81 -3.41 2.78
CA ILE A 245 5.86 -2.29 1.82
C ILE A 245 7.25 -1.65 1.84
N LEU A 246 7.77 -1.31 3.03
CA LEU A 246 9.05 -0.64 3.15
C LEU A 246 10.22 -1.50 2.65
N VAL A 247 10.27 -2.77 3.06
CA VAL A 247 11.35 -3.69 2.69
C VAL A 247 11.30 -4.03 1.20
N ALA A 248 10.11 -4.32 0.66
CA ALA A 248 9.96 -4.63 -0.76
C ALA A 248 10.30 -3.42 -1.64
N SER A 249 9.83 -2.21 -1.29
CA SER A 249 10.16 -0.98 -2.04
C SER A 249 11.65 -0.67 -2.00
N HIS A 250 12.35 -0.96 -0.90
CA HIS A 250 13.80 -0.84 -0.83
C HIS A 250 14.51 -1.73 -1.86
N TYR A 251 14.17 -3.02 -1.92
CA TYR A 251 14.79 -3.94 -2.87
C TYR A 251 14.38 -3.69 -4.33
N MET A 252 13.13 -3.29 -4.59
CA MET A 252 12.70 -2.94 -5.95
C MET A 252 13.39 -1.68 -6.47
N ARG A 253 13.61 -0.66 -5.63
CA ARG A 253 14.42 0.52 -6.02
C ARG A 253 15.86 0.14 -6.33
N ARG A 254 16.45 -0.76 -5.53
CA ARG A 254 17.79 -1.30 -5.83
C ARG A 254 17.83 -2.00 -7.19
N LEU A 255 16.82 -2.82 -7.50
CA LEU A 255 16.72 -3.52 -8.78
C LEU A 255 16.68 -2.56 -9.98
N VAL A 256 15.93 -1.45 -9.87
CA VAL A 256 15.85 -0.42 -10.92
C VAL A 256 17.23 0.14 -11.27
N THR A 257 18.10 0.29 -10.28
CA THR A 257 19.44 0.85 -10.44
C THR A 257 20.52 -0.22 -10.56
N TYR A 258 20.18 -1.50 -10.71
CA TYR A 258 21.14 -2.59 -10.73
C TYR A 258 21.61 -2.93 -12.17
N PRO A 259 22.92 -3.16 -12.40
CA PRO A 259 24.02 -2.96 -11.46
C PRO A 259 24.22 -1.46 -11.18
N PRO A 260 24.60 -1.08 -9.95
CA PRO A 260 24.83 0.32 -9.61
C PRO A 260 25.85 0.93 -10.56
N LYS A 261 25.54 2.14 -11.07
CA LYS A 261 26.52 2.92 -11.83
C LYS A 261 27.71 3.23 -10.91
N PRO A 262 28.96 3.13 -11.40
CA PRO A 262 30.15 3.47 -10.63
C PRO A 262 30.17 4.93 -10.19
#